data_AF-A0A946HHE3-F1
#
_entry.id   AF-A0A946HHE3-F1
#
_cell.length_a   1.000
_cell.length_b   1.000
_cell.length_c   1.000
_cell.angle_alpha   90.00
_cell.angle_beta   90.00
_cell.angle_gamma   90.00
#
_symmetry.space_group_name_H-M   'P 1'
#
loop_
_entity.id
_entity.type
_entity.pdbx_description
1 polymer ?
#
loop_
_entity_poly.entity_id
_entity_poly.type
_entity_poly.pdbx_seq_one_letter_code
_entity_poly.pdbx_strand_id
1 'polypeptide(L)' 'RVDRFVTPDEFAGYEKAAYGKGFLMVSATPLTRSSYHAGDDFAQLRSARLKKLAKR' A
#
# COMPACT_ATOMS: atom_id res chain seq x y z
N ARG A 1 -14.75 21.67 0.97
CA ARG A 1 -14.93 21.49 -0.49
C ARG A 1 -13.82 20.58 -0.99
N VAL A 2 -14.08 19.69 -1.96
CA VAL A 2 -13.04 18.86 -2.59
C VAL A 2 -12.24 19.70 -3.58
N ASP A 3 -10.90 19.57 -3.55
CA ASP A 3 -9.98 20.29 -4.43
C ASP A 3 -9.83 19.61 -5.80
N ARG A 4 -9.57 18.29 -5.80
CA ARG A 4 -9.44 17.48 -7.02
C ARG A 4 -9.81 16.01 -6.79
N PHE A 5 -10.14 15.32 -7.87
CA PHE A 5 -10.29 13.86 -7.91
C PHE A 5 -9.05 13.25 -8.55
N VAL A 6 -8.34 12.40 -7.80
CA VAL A 6 -7.10 11.77 -8.25
C VAL A 6 -7.43 10.58 -9.14
N THR A 7 -6.71 10.47 -10.27
CA THR A 7 -6.91 9.37 -11.22
C THR A 7 -6.29 8.05 -10.72
N PRO A 8 -6.76 6.88 -11.21
CA PRO A 8 -6.15 5.60 -10.88
C PRO A 8 -4.63 5.54 -11.17
N ASP A 9 -4.17 6.16 -12.26
CA ASP A 9 -2.75 6.17 -12.64
C ASP A 9 -1.89 6.98 -11.65
N GLU A 10 -2.41 8.09 -11.14
CA GLU A 10 -1.72 8.85 -10.08
C GLU A 10 -1.61 8.05 -8.78
N PHE A 11 -2.64 7.27 -8.43
CA PHE A 11 -2.59 6.36 -7.29
C PHE A 11 -1.52 5.27 -7.48
N ALA A 12 -1.37 4.71 -8.67
CA ALA A 12 -0.27 3.79 -9.00
C ALA A 12 1.11 4.46 -8.84
N GLY A 13 1.21 5.76 -9.14
CA GLY A 13 2.39 6.57 -8.84
C GLY A 13 2.71 6.65 -7.35
N TYR A 14 1.71 6.86 -6.49
CA TYR A 14 1.87 6.87 -5.03
C TYR A 14 2.28 5.52 -4.49
N GLU A 15 1.67 4.43 -4.98
CA GLU A 15 2.02 3.06 -4.63
C GLU A 15 3.49 2.79 -4.90
N LYS A 16 3.95 3.07 -6.13
CA LYS A 16 5.34 2.92 -6.53
C LYS A 16 6.29 3.74 -5.65
N ALA A 17 5.94 4.99 -5.36
CA ALA A 17 6.74 5.85 -4.49
C ALA A 17 6.83 5.31 -3.06
N ALA A 18 5.74 4.78 -2.51
CA ALA A 18 5.70 4.20 -1.17
C ALA A 18 6.54 2.91 -1.08
N TYR A 19 6.43 2.01 -2.06
CA TYR A 19 7.33 0.85 -2.12
C TYR A 19 8.80 1.26 -2.27
N GLY A 20 9.09 2.30 -3.07
CA GLY A 20 10.44 2.88 -3.17
C GLY A 20 10.99 3.43 -1.84
N LYS A 21 10.11 3.85 -0.93
CA LYS A 21 10.47 4.27 0.45
C LYS A 21 10.64 3.10 1.42
N GLY A 22 10.42 1.86 0.99
CA GLY A 22 10.64 0.66 1.79
C GLY A 22 9.44 0.18 2.63
N PHE A 23 8.24 0.72 2.38
CA PHE A 23 7.02 0.11 2.92
C PHE A 23 6.88 -1.32 2.37
N LEU A 24 6.44 -2.24 3.22
CA LEU A 24 6.35 -3.66 2.89
C LEU A 24 4.99 -4.06 2.30
N MET A 25 3.99 -3.20 2.44
CA MET A 25 2.63 -3.34 1.90
C MET A 25 2.03 -1.94 1.76
N VAL A 26 1.32 -1.66 0.66
CA VAL A 26 0.66 -0.38 0.37
C VAL A 26 -0.70 -0.64 -0.27
N SER A 27 -1.73 0.10 0.15
CA SER A 27 -3.02 0.15 -0.55
C SER A 27 -3.25 1.58 -1.03
N ALA A 28 -3.28 1.78 -2.34
CA ALA A 28 -3.43 3.10 -2.96
C ALA A 28 -4.38 3.00 -4.15
N THR A 29 -5.67 3.16 -3.90
CA THR A 29 -6.71 3.22 -4.94
C THR A 29 -7.72 4.33 -4.61
N PRO A 30 -8.52 4.80 -5.57
CA PRO A 30 -9.56 5.81 -5.31
C PRO A 30 -10.56 5.41 -4.20
N LEU A 31 -10.76 4.11 -3.99
CA LEU A 31 -11.72 3.58 -3.02
C LEU A 31 -11.07 3.06 -1.73
N THR A 32 -9.75 3.12 -1.58
CA THR A 32 -9.08 2.71 -0.35
C THR A 32 -9.66 3.47 0.84
N ARG A 33 -9.92 2.75 1.93
CA ARG A 33 -10.32 3.25 3.25
C ARG A 33 -9.47 2.53 4.29
N SER A 34 -9.30 3.11 5.47
CA SER A 34 -8.39 2.59 6.49
C SER A 34 -8.67 1.15 6.93
N SER A 35 -9.94 0.72 6.92
CA SER A 35 -10.34 -0.64 7.31
C SER A 35 -10.56 -1.59 6.13
N TYR A 36 -10.55 -1.09 4.89
CA TYR A 36 -10.84 -1.91 3.72
C TYR A 36 -9.67 -2.89 3.48
N HIS A 37 -9.97 -4.19 3.46
CA HIS A 37 -8.99 -5.29 3.37
C HIS A 37 -7.89 -5.28 4.44
N ALA A 38 -8.05 -4.57 5.57
CA ALA A 38 -7.00 -4.44 6.57
C ALA A 38 -6.48 -5.78 7.11
N GLY A 39 -7.33 -6.81 7.20
CA GLY A 39 -6.92 -8.18 7.58
C GLY A 39 -5.99 -8.83 6.56
N ASP A 40 -6.37 -8.81 5.29
CA ASP A 40 -5.59 -9.41 4.20
C ASP A 40 -4.29 -8.63 3.94
N ASP A 41 -4.37 -7.30 3.97
CA ASP A 41 -3.23 -6.39 3.85
C ASP A 41 -2.23 -6.62 4.99
N PHE A 42 -2.73 -6.85 6.22
CA PHE A 42 -1.88 -7.20 7.35
C PHE A 42 -1.22 -8.59 7.19
N ALA A 43 -1.95 -9.58 6.67
CA ALA A 43 -1.39 -10.90 6.40
C ALA A 43 -0.24 -10.81 5.35
N GLN A 44 -0.44 -10.01 4.29
CA GLN A 44 0.59 -9.73 3.29
C GLN A 44 1.80 -9.03 3.90
N LEU A 45 1.57 -7.97 4.69
CA LEU A 45 2.61 -7.23 5.42
C LEU A 45 3.45 -8.16 6.31
N ARG A 46 2.78 -9.02 7.09
CA ARG A 46 3.45 -9.99 7.98
C ARG A 46 4.30 -10.96 7.18
N SER A 47 3.78 -11.51 6.08
CA SER A 47 4.51 -12.41 5.19
C SER A 47 5.75 -11.75 4.59
N ALA A 48 5.61 -10.52 4.07
CA ALA A 48 6.71 -9.74 3.52
C ALA A 48 7.79 -9.46 4.57
N ARG A 49 7.40 -9.14 5.80
CA ARG A 49 8.32 -8.94 6.93
C ARG A 49 9.10 -10.21 7.26
N LEU A 50 8.43 -11.36 7.39
CA LEU A 50 9.08 -12.64 7.69
C LEU A 50 10.09 -13.03 6.61
N LYS A 51 9.72 -12.88 5.32
CA LYS A 51 10.62 -13.11 4.19
C LYS A 51 11.85 -12.21 4.24
N LYS A 52 11.70 -10.94 4.63
CA LYS A 52 12.82 -9.99 4.75
C LYS A 52 13.77 -10.37 5.90
N LEU A 53 13.24 -10.90 7.00
CA LEU A 53 14.06 -11.35 8.14
C LEU A 53 14.80 -12.65 7.84
N ALA A 54 14.18 -13.58 7.12
CA ALA A 54 14.83 -14.85 6.73
C ALA A 54 15.96 -14.68 5.70
N LYS A 55 16.01 -13.55 4.99
CA LYS A 55 17.06 -13.21 4.01
C LYS A 55 18.27 -12.48 4.63
N ARG A 56 18.23 -12.18 5.93
CA ARG A 56 19.33 -11.59 6.69
C ARG A 56 20.09 -12.68 7.39
#